data_AF-A0A975JL82-F1
#
_entry.id   AF-A0A975JL82-F1
#
_cell.length_a   1.000
_cell.length_b   1.000
_cell.length_c   1.000
_cell.angle_alpha   90.00
_cell.angle_beta   90.00
_cell.angle_gamma   90.00
#
_symmetry.space_group_name_H-M   'P 1'
#
loop_
_entity.id
_entity.type
_entity.pdbx_description
1 polymer ?
#
loop_
_entity_poly.entity_id
_entity_poly.type
_entity_poly.pdbx_seq_one_letter_code
_entity_poly.pdbx_strand_id
1 'polypeptide(L)'
;MNALRLIAVSALGLLLAAVIVLDPARAQDREVPYWASIRFDKVNMRVGPSKEYKIDWVYKRKGLPVKVVRLREGWRLIQDPDGAQGWVASSQLSPDRSALITGDGLADMRASADATSALQWRAEPGVVGKLLRCDGNWCEIDVAGRSGWVLRDRLWGDEDL
;
A
#
# COMPACT_ATOMS: atom_id res chain seq x y z
N MET A 1 -31.01 28.02 -72.36
CA MET A 1 -29.53 28.08 -72.33
C MET A 1 -29.12 28.82 -71.06
N ASN A 2 -28.44 28.11 -70.16
CA ASN A 2 -27.62 28.50 -69.01
C ASN A 2 -27.89 29.86 -68.33
N ALA A 3 -28.45 29.90 -67.12
CA ALA A 3 -27.85 29.55 -65.82
C ALA A 3 -26.87 30.62 -65.29
N LEU A 4 -27.31 31.35 -64.26
CA LEU A 4 -26.55 31.61 -63.02
C LEU A 4 -27.47 32.34 -62.01
N ARG A 5 -27.85 31.65 -60.92
CA ARG A 5 -28.40 32.29 -59.71
C ARG A 5 -27.72 31.67 -58.49
N LEU A 6 -26.85 32.48 -57.89
CA LEU A 6 -26.73 32.80 -56.46
C LEU A 6 -27.10 31.71 -55.43
N ILE A 7 -26.05 31.20 -54.79
CA ILE A 7 -25.87 30.95 -53.35
C ILE A 7 -27.15 30.81 -52.52
N ALA A 8 -27.41 29.59 -52.03
CA ALA A 8 -28.26 29.36 -50.86
C ALA A 8 -27.48 28.55 -49.82
N VAL A 9 -27.35 29.19 -48.66
CA VAL A 9 -26.71 28.74 -47.42
C VAL A 9 -27.33 27.43 -46.93
N SER A 10 -26.51 26.50 -46.46
CA SER A 10 -26.96 25.45 -45.54
C SER A 10 -25.82 25.14 -44.56
N ALA A 11 -25.75 25.97 -43.52
CA ALA A 11 -25.00 25.69 -42.31
C ALA A 11 -25.69 24.53 -41.58
N LEU A 12 -25.28 23.29 -41.89
CA LEU A 12 -25.72 22.12 -41.14
C LEU A 12 -24.77 21.95 -39.96
N GLY A 13 -25.17 22.51 -38.82
CA GLY A 13 -24.44 22.39 -37.56
C GLY A 13 -24.36 20.94 -37.11
N LEU A 14 -23.17 20.36 -37.19
CA LEU A 14 -22.83 19.14 -36.46
C LEU A 14 -22.54 19.52 -35.00
N LEU A 15 -23.56 19.49 -34.14
CA LEU A 15 -23.37 19.46 -32.70
C LEU A 15 -22.91 18.04 -32.30
N LEU A 16 -21.60 17.84 -32.22
CA LEU A 16 -21.01 16.67 -31.57
C LEU A 16 -21.29 16.78 -30.07
N ALA A 17 -22.31 16.07 -29.58
CA ALA A 17 -22.51 15.90 -28.15
C ALA A 17 -21.38 15.00 -27.62
N ALA A 18 -20.33 15.60 -27.06
CA ALA A 18 -19.33 14.89 -26.31
C ALA A 18 -19.98 14.39 -25.01
N VAL A 19 -20.40 13.12 -25.00
CA VAL A 19 -20.80 12.43 -23.77
C VAL A 19 -19.53 12.23 -22.96
N ILE A 20 -19.26 13.15 -22.02
CA ILE A 20 -18.22 12.98 -21.02
C ILE A 20 -18.72 11.87 -20.10
N VAL A 21 -18.25 10.64 -20.33
CA VAL A 21 -18.40 9.56 -19.36
C VAL A 21 -17.57 9.98 -18.15
N LEU A 22 -18.23 10.57 -17.16
CA LEU A 22 -17.66 10.79 -15.84
C LEU A 22 -17.56 9.41 -15.19
N ASP A 23 -16.44 8.72 -15.39
CA ASP A 23 -16.10 7.58 -14.56
C ASP A 23 -16.14 8.05 -13.10
N PRO A 24 -17.03 7.51 -12.24
CA PRO A 24 -16.95 7.82 -10.84
C PRO A 24 -15.57 7.35 -10.39
N ALA A 25 -14.79 8.25 -9.81
CA ALA A 25 -13.46 7.96 -9.32
C ALA A 25 -13.53 6.80 -8.29
N ARG A 26 -13.35 5.57 -8.76
CA ARG A 26 -13.22 4.37 -7.92
C ARG A 26 -11.84 4.35 -7.29
N ALA A 27 -11.51 5.39 -6.52
CA ALA A 27 -10.25 5.51 -5.79
C ALA A 27 -10.09 4.45 -4.67
N GLN A 28 -11.05 3.52 -4.51
CA GLN A 28 -11.06 2.55 -3.42
C GLN A 28 -11.06 1.08 -3.84
N ASP A 29 -11.22 0.75 -5.11
CA ASP A 29 -11.28 -0.63 -5.57
C ASP A 29 -9.87 -1.11 -5.95
N ARG A 30 -9.01 -1.29 -4.94
CA ARG A 30 -7.72 -1.99 -5.09
C ARG A 30 -7.97 -3.48 -4.92
N GLU A 31 -7.47 -4.29 -5.85
CA GLU A 31 -7.59 -5.75 -5.74
C GLU A 31 -6.92 -6.24 -4.44
N VAL A 32 -7.59 -7.18 -3.76
CA VAL A 32 -7.11 -7.79 -2.52
C VAL A 32 -6.59 -9.21 -2.82
N PRO A 33 -5.56 -9.68 -2.10
CA PRO A 33 -4.89 -9.00 -0.99
C PRO A 33 -3.88 -7.94 -1.46
N TYR A 34 -3.61 -6.94 -0.60
CA TYR A 34 -2.54 -5.98 -0.87
C TYR A 34 -1.88 -5.46 0.41
N TRP A 35 -0.63 -5.00 0.29
CA TRP A 35 0.10 -4.40 1.40
C TRP A 35 -0.30 -2.96 1.69
N ALA A 36 -0.44 -2.66 2.97
CA ALA A 36 -0.54 -1.31 3.52
C ALA A 36 0.29 -1.23 4.81
N SER A 37 0.44 -0.01 5.33
CA SER A 37 1.15 0.22 6.59
C SER A 37 0.38 1.13 7.53
N ILE A 38 0.57 0.97 8.84
CA ILE A 38 -0.08 1.82 9.84
C ILE A 38 0.37 3.28 9.68
N ARG A 39 -0.55 4.21 9.42
CA ARG A 39 -0.20 5.60 9.07
C ARG A 39 0.20 6.47 10.27
N PHE A 40 -0.44 6.26 11.42
CA PHE A 40 -0.32 7.11 12.59
C PHE A 40 0.28 6.36 13.79
N ASP A 41 0.77 7.11 14.78
CA ASP A 41 1.36 6.54 15.99
C ASP A 41 0.36 5.74 16.84
N LYS A 42 -0.93 5.96 16.62
CA LYS A 42 -2.02 5.21 17.23
C LYS A 42 -3.11 4.95 16.20
N VAL A 43 -3.42 3.68 15.94
CA VAL A 43 -4.53 3.26 15.08
C VAL A 43 -5.35 2.18 15.76
N ASN A 44 -6.68 2.32 15.72
CA ASN A 44 -7.59 1.37 16.33
C ASN A 44 -8.07 0.34 15.30
N MET A 45 -7.89 -0.93 15.62
CA MET A 45 -8.58 -2.04 14.96
C MET A 45 -9.91 -2.30 15.65
N ARG A 46 -10.95 -2.60 14.87
CA ARG A 46 -12.30 -2.84 15.37
C ARG A 46 -12.83 -4.16 14.87
N VAL A 47 -13.79 -4.73 15.58
CA VAL A 47 -14.44 -5.99 15.18
C VAL A 47 -15.37 -5.85 13.96
N GLY A 48 -15.70 -4.62 13.53
CA GLY A 48 -16.55 -4.37 12.37
C GLY A 48 -16.24 -3.05 11.65
N PRO A 49 -16.73 -2.87 10.41
CA PRO A 49 -16.42 -1.74 9.53
C PRO A 49 -17.25 -0.48 9.86
N SER A 50 -17.22 -0.05 11.13
CA SER A 50 -17.83 1.19 11.60
C SER A 50 -17.15 1.67 12.88
N LYS A 51 -17.23 2.97 13.15
CA LYS A 51 -16.71 3.57 14.38
C LYS A 51 -17.47 3.12 15.63
N GLU A 52 -18.69 2.61 15.47
CA GLU A 52 -19.55 2.12 16.55
C GLU A 52 -19.12 0.76 17.11
N TYR A 53 -18.46 -0.07 16.30
CA TYR A 53 -17.95 -1.36 16.76
C TYR A 53 -16.85 -1.19 17.79
N LYS A 54 -16.80 -2.07 18.79
CA LYS A 54 -15.74 -2.05 19.81
C LYS A 54 -14.34 -2.11 19.19
N ILE A 55 -13.40 -1.45 19.87
CA ILE A 55 -11.97 -1.57 19.56
C ILE A 55 -11.51 -2.93 20.06
N ASP A 56 -10.88 -3.69 19.18
CA ASP A 56 -10.31 -4.99 19.49
C ASP A 56 -8.81 -4.89 19.79
N TRP A 57 -8.14 -3.96 19.10
CA TRP A 57 -6.72 -3.71 19.28
C TRP A 57 -6.35 -2.25 19.02
N VAL A 58 -5.24 -1.81 19.62
CA VAL A 58 -4.66 -0.48 19.39
C VAL A 58 -3.22 -0.64 18.95
N TYR A 59 -2.96 -0.44 17.66
CA TYR A 59 -1.61 -0.38 17.12
C TYR A 59 -0.93 0.90 17.60
N LYS A 60 0.31 0.77 18.09
CA LYS A 60 1.16 1.88 18.55
C LYS A 60 2.46 2.02 17.74
N ARG A 61 2.50 1.40 16.55
CA ARG A 61 3.70 1.30 15.73
C ARG A 61 3.39 1.79 14.32
N LYS A 62 3.73 3.06 14.06
CA LYS A 62 3.66 3.64 12.72
C LYS A 62 4.55 2.85 11.77
N GLY A 63 4.07 2.66 10.54
CA GLY A 63 4.74 1.90 9.50
C GLY A 63 4.61 0.39 9.64
N LEU A 64 3.95 -0.17 10.67
CA LEU A 64 3.77 -1.62 10.78
C LEU A 64 3.06 -2.15 9.51
N PRO A 65 3.63 -3.13 8.79
CA PRO A 65 3.02 -3.67 7.57
C PRO A 65 1.83 -4.56 7.91
N VAL A 66 0.74 -4.42 7.17
CA VAL A 66 -0.47 -5.23 7.31
C VAL A 66 -0.99 -5.64 5.94
N LYS A 67 -1.54 -6.85 5.84
CA LYS A 67 -2.20 -7.35 4.62
C LYS A 67 -3.64 -6.89 4.63
N VAL A 68 -4.08 -6.13 3.64
CA VAL A 68 -5.51 -5.87 3.43
C VAL A 68 -6.10 -7.05 2.69
N VAL A 69 -7.09 -7.72 3.28
CA VAL A 69 -7.68 -8.96 2.73
C VAL A 69 -9.15 -8.81 2.35
N ARG A 70 -9.82 -7.73 2.77
CA ARG A 70 -11.20 -7.41 2.37
C ARG A 70 -11.48 -5.92 2.42
N LEU A 71 -12.37 -5.45 1.54
CA LEU A 71 -12.84 -4.07 1.47
C LEU A 71 -14.32 -3.98 1.87
N ARG A 72 -14.67 -2.93 2.62
CA ARG A 72 -16.05 -2.47 2.85
C ARG A 72 -16.03 -0.96 3.02
N GLU A 73 -16.60 -0.20 2.09
CA GLU A 73 -16.90 1.25 2.20
C GLU A 73 -15.99 2.05 3.15
N GLY A 74 -14.78 2.43 2.73
CA GLY A 74 -13.87 3.20 3.59
C GLY A 74 -13.20 2.42 4.73
N TRP A 75 -13.45 1.12 4.87
CA TRP A 75 -12.81 0.21 5.81
C TRP A 75 -12.06 -0.91 5.10
N ARG A 76 -11.02 -1.40 5.76
CA ARG A 76 -10.17 -2.49 5.32
C ARG A 76 -10.13 -3.54 6.43
N LEU A 77 -10.50 -4.77 6.10
CA LEU A 77 -10.17 -5.90 6.95
C LEU A 77 -8.69 -6.17 6.72
N ILE A 78 -7.90 -5.98 7.76
CA ILE A 78 -6.47 -6.24 7.73
C ILE A 78 -6.16 -7.58 8.41
N GLN A 79 -5.02 -8.16 8.05
CA GLN A 79 -4.32 -9.19 8.80
C GLN A 79 -2.95 -8.64 9.19
N ASP A 80 -2.60 -8.73 10.46
CA ASP A 80 -1.32 -8.29 10.99
C ASP A 80 -0.29 -9.44 11.02
N PRO A 81 0.97 -9.17 11.43
CA PRO A 81 2.04 -10.18 11.45
C PRO A 81 1.74 -11.40 12.32
N ASP A 82 0.93 -11.24 13.37
CA ASP A 82 0.54 -12.32 14.28
C ASP A 82 -0.66 -13.11 13.74
N GLY A 83 -1.18 -12.73 12.56
CA GLY A 83 -2.33 -13.34 11.91
C GLY A 83 -3.68 -12.83 12.42
N ALA A 84 -3.71 -11.88 13.36
CA ALA A 84 -4.95 -11.30 13.85
C ALA A 84 -5.63 -10.49 12.75
N GLN A 85 -6.97 -10.56 12.69
CA GLN A 85 -7.76 -9.84 11.70
C GLN A 85 -8.77 -8.89 12.34
N GLY A 86 -8.96 -7.74 11.70
CA GLY A 86 -9.95 -6.77 12.11
C GLY A 86 -10.01 -5.55 11.19
N TRP A 87 -10.99 -4.70 11.44
CA TRP A 87 -11.32 -3.57 10.57
C TRP A 87 -10.59 -2.30 10.99
N VAL A 88 -9.92 -1.68 10.03
CA VAL A 88 -9.28 -0.39 10.16
C VAL A 88 -9.83 0.55 9.09
N ALA A 89 -10.10 1.80 9.47
CA ALA A 89 -10.52 2.81 8.50
C ALA A 89 -9.39 3.07 7.49
N SER A 90 -9.70 3.13 6.19
CA SER A 90 -8.70 3.27 5.12
C SER A 90 -7.84 4.53 5.28
N SER A 91 -8.40 5.59 5.86
CA SER A 91 -7.68 6.83 6.18
C SER A 91 -6.60 6.68 7.26
N GLN A 92 -6.54 5.54 7.95
CA GLN A 92 -5.54 5.20 8.96
C GLN A 92 -4.40 4.32 8.39
N LEU A 93 -4.46 3.99 7.10
CA LEU A 93 -3.49 3.14 6.42
C LEU A 93 -2.73 3.93 5.33
N SER A 94 -1.42 3.76 5.24
CA SER A 94 -0.60 4.27 4.15
C SER A 94 -0.47 3.20 3.05
N PRO A 95 -0.44 3.59 1.75
CA PRO A 95 -0.07 2.66 0.68
C PRO A 95 1.44 2.36 0.66
N ASP A 96 2.25 3.13 1.39
CA ASP A 96 3.71 2.98 1.41
C ASP A 96 4.11 1.58 1.89
N ARG A 97 5.01 0.95 1.13
CA ARG A 97 5.59 -0.34 1.49
C ARG A 97 6.52 -0.18 2.70
N SER A 98 6.35 -1.06 3.65
CA SER A 98 7.19 -1.20 4.83
C SER A 98 7.43 -2.67 5.10
N ALA A 99 8.44 -2.95 5.92
CA ALA A 99 8.70 -4.29 6.41
C ALA A 99 8.94 -4.29 7.91
N LEU A 100 8.64 -5.42 8.54
CA LEU A 100 8.89 -5.73 9.94
C LEU A 100 9.97 -6.80 10.00
N ILE A 101 11.00 -6.60 10.82
CA ILE A 101 11.99 -7.65 11.14
C ILE A 101 11.30 -8.71 12.00
N THR A 102 11.35 -9.96 11.56
CA THR A 102 10.78 -11.14 12.23
C THR A 102 11.85 -12.21 12.49
N GLY A 103 11.45 -13.32 13.10
CA GLY A 103 12.31 -14.46 13.43
C GLY A 103 13.12 -14.29 14.72
N ASP A 104 13.91 -15.29 15.06
CA ASP A 104 14.70 -15.30 16.29
C ASP A 104 16.03 -14.57 16.13
N GLY A 105 16.50 -13.94 17.21
CA GLY A 105 17.79 -13.25 17.25
C GLY A 105 17.89 -12.02 16.36
N LEU A 106 19.09 -11.44 16.32
CA LEU A 106 19.38 -10.25 15.52
C LEU A 106 19.44 -10.57 14.03
N ALA A 107 18.80 -9.74 13.21
CA ALA A 107 18.94 -9.78 11.75
C ALA A 107 20.18 -8.99 11.31
N ASP A 108 21.02 -9.60 10.49
CA ASP A 108 22.19 -8.95 9.89
C ASP A 108 21.77 -7.99 8.77
N MET A 109 22.22 -6.74 8.86
CA MET A 109 21.97 -5.69 7.87
C MET A 109 23.26 -5.42 7.08
N ARG A 110 23.26 -5.78 5.80
CA ARG A 110 24.45 -5.81 4.95
C ARG A 110 24.53 -4.64 3.97
N ALA A 111 25.73 -4.40 3.46
CA ALA A 111 26.01 -3.31 2.52
C ALA A 111 25.38 -3.52 1.12
N SER A 112 25.23 -4.77 0.68
CA SER A 112 24.60 -5.13 -0.59
C SER A 112 23.80 -6.45 -0.47
N ALA A 113 23.07 -6.81 -1.52
CA ALA A 113 22.31 -8.06 -1.67
C ALA A 113 23.22 -9.31 -1.80
N ASP A 114 24.16 -9.48 -0.88
CA ASP A 114 25.18 -10.53 -0.92
C ASP A 114 25.57 -10.93 0.50
N ALA A 115 25.56 -12.23 0.78
CA ALA A 115 25.91 -12.82 2.08
C ALA A 115 27.37 -12.56 2.49
N THR A 116 28.26 -12.31 1.54
CA THR A 116 29.68 -12.02 1.76
C THR A 116 29.96 -10.53 1.90
N SER A 117 28.99 -9.67 1.59
CA SER A 117 29.15 -8.22 1.73
C SER A 117 29.29 -7.81 3.20
N ALA A 118 29.90 -6.66 3.41
CA ALA A 118 30.19 -6.12 4.74
C ALA A 118 28.91 -6.01 5.60
N LEU A 119 28.96 -6.56 6.81
CA LEU A 119 27.94 -6.33 7.83
C LEU A 119 28.02 -4.87 8.29
N GLN A 120 26.93 -4.11 8.15
CA GLN A 120 26.87 -2.70 8.51
C GLN A 120 26.34 -2.51 9.93
N TRP A 121 25.27 -3.22 10.28
CA TRP A 121 24.61 -3.15 11.58
C TRP A 121 23.68 -4.37 11.76
N ARG A 122 22.99 -4.44 12.89
CA ARG A 122 22.02 -5.49 13.19
C ARG A 122 20.71 -4.90 13.68
N ALA A 123 19.60 -5.53 13.32
CA ALA A 123 18.26 -5.13 13.74
C ALA A 123 17.64 -6.21 14.65
N GLU A 124 16.94 -5.78 15.70
CA GLU A 124 16.15 -6.68 16.53
C GLU A 124 14.82 -7.04 15.85
N PRO A 125 14.25 -8.23 16.13
CA PRO A 125 12.86 -8.53 15.79
C PRO A 125 11.92 -7.46 16.36
N GLY A 126 10.95 -7.02 15.56
CA GLY A 126 10.07 -5.91 15.94
C GLY A 126 10.45 -4.56 15.32
N VAL A 127 11.67 -4.39 14.81
CA VAL A 127 12.07 -3.18 14.08
C VAL A 127 11.25 -3.06 12.79
N VAL A 128 10.74 -1.86 12.53
CA VAL A 128 9.97 -1.52 11.32
C VAL A 128 10.74 -0.51 10.50
N GLY A 129 10.79 -0.72 9.19
CA GLY A 129 11.45 0.15 8.23
C GLY A 129 10.65 0.30 6.93
N LYS A 130 11.03 1.28 6.11
CA LYS A 130 10.51 1.42 4.75
C LYS A 130 11.14 0.36 3.87
N LEU A 131 10.33 -0.37 3.12
CA LEU A 131 10.82 -1.35 2.14
C LEU A 131 11.12 -0.60 0.85
N LEU A 132 12.41 -0.53 0.47
CA LEU A 132 12.84 0.25 -0.69
C LEU A 132 12.77 -0.59 -1.97
N ARG A 133 13.39 -1.76 -1.96
CA ARG A 133 13.43 -2.71 -3.08
C ARG A 133 13.89 -4.07 -2.62
N CYS A 134 13.67 -5.08 -3.45
CA CYS A 134 14.21 -6.41 -3.26
C CYS A 134 14.97 -6.87 -4.50
N ASP A 135 16.02 -7.66 -4.29
CA ASP A 135 16.84 -8.30 -5.31
C ASP A 135 17.06 -9.76 -4.90
N GLY A 136 16.38 -10.66 -5.62
CA GLY A 136 16.31 -12.07 -5.26
C GLY A 136 15.78 -12.31 -3.84
N ASN A 137 16.62 -12.89 -2.99
CA ASN A 137 16.32 -13.21 -1.60
C ASN A 137 16.70 -12.11 -0.61
N TRP A 138 17.09 -10.93 -1.09
CA TRP A 138 17.47 -9.79 -0.26
C TRP A 138 16.50 -8.64 -0.48
N CYS A 139 16.24 -7.89 0.59
CA CYS A 139 15.52 -6.62 0.51
C CYS A 139 16.31 -5.53 1.19
N GLU A 140 16.34 -4.36 0.56
CA GLU A 140 16.86 -3.14 1.11
C GLU A 140 15.75 -2.43 1.89
N ILE A 141 15.99 -2.18 3.18
CA ILE A 141 15.08 -1.49 4.08
C ILE A 141 15.77 -0.30 4.74
N ASP A 142 15.06 0.82 4.80
CA ASP A 142 15.47 2.03 5.51
C ASP A 142 14.83 2.07 6.91
N VAL A 143 15.68 2.10 7.94
CA VAL A 143 15.27 2.27 9.33
C VAL A 143 15.77 3.61 9.83
N ALA A 144 14.87 4.59 9.88
CA ALA A 144 15.15 5.94 10.36
C ALA A 144 16.35 6.62 9.67
N GLY A 145 16.48 6.47 8.34
CA GLY A 145 17.57 7.06 7.56
C GLY A 145 18.82 6.19 7.47
N ARG A 146 18.81 4.99 8.06
CA ARG A 146 19.87 3.99 7.92
C ARG A 146 19.38 2.80 7.11
N SER A 147 19.89 2.69 5.88
CA SER A 147 19.60 1.55 5.00
C SER A 147 20.48 0.34 5.30
N GLY A 148 19.97 -0.84 4.95
CA GLY A 148 20.75 -2.08 4.87
C GLY A 148 19.96 -3.17 4.15
N TRP A 149 20.70 -4.13 3.61
CA TRP A 149 20.14 -5.31 2.96
C TRP A 149 19.98 -6.45 3.96
N VAL A 150 18.80 -7.07 3.96
CA VAL A 150 18.45 -8.19 4.83
C VAL A 150 17.81 -9.30 4.01
N LEU A 151 17.93 -10.54 4.48
CA LEU A 151 17.24 -11.67 3.85
C LEU A 151 15.72 -11.53 3.95
N ARG A 152 15.01 -11.94 2.89
CA ARG A 152 13.53 -11.92 2.82
C ARG A 152 12.86 -12.75 3.89
N ASP A 153 13.46 -13.88 4.28
CA ASP A 153 12.93 -14.74 5.36
C ASP A 153 12.94 -14.10 6.75
N ARG A 154 13.62 -12.95 6.90
CA ARG A 154 13.61 -12.13 8.12
C ARG A 154 12.56 -11.02 8.09
N LEU A 155 11.71 -10.99 7.07
CA LEU A 155 10.75 -9.91 6.85
C LEU A 155 9.31 -10.40 6.87
N TRP A 156 8.44 -9.50 7.33
CA TRP A 156 7.03 -9.48 7.01
C TRP A 156 6.74 -8.17 6.27
N GLY A 157 5.97 -8.21 5.18
CA GLY A 157 5.66 -7.02 4.36
C GLY A 157 6.33 -7.02 2.99
N ASP A 158 7.22 -7.98 2.71
CA ASP A 158 7.93 -8.13 1.43
C ASP A 158 7.32 -9.21 0.53
N GLU A 159 6.40 -10.04 1.03
CA GLU A 159 5.85 -11.15 0.26
C GLU A 159 5.05 -10.66 -0.96
N ASP A 160 5.05 -11.46 -2.02
CA ASP A 160 4.21 -11.21 -3.19
C ASP A 160 2.76 -11.62 -2.86
N LEU A 161 1.81 -10.71 -3.13
CA LEU A 161 0.37 -10.86 -2.83
C LEU A 161 -0.45 -10.88 -4.11
#